data_AF-A0AAN2AAI5-F1
#
_entry.id   AF-A0AAN2AAI5-F1
#
_cell.length_a   1.000
_cell.length_b   1.000
_cell.length_c   1.000
_cell.angle_alpha   90.00
_cell.angle_beta   90.00
_cell.angle_gamma   90.00
#
_symmetry.space_group_name_H-M   'P 1'
#
loop_
_entity.id
_entity.type
_entity.pdbx_description
1 polymer ?
#
loop_
_entity_poly.entity_id
_entity_poly.type
_entity_poly.pdbx_seq_one_letter_code
_entity_poly.pdbx_strand_id
1 'polypeptide(L)'
;MACRQVAPDLRQLVAEITLSTKAILHIEPKELHDIRTGTFAVGTNNQYFTNLDFVNGMLRDQSMYTWYPLLLTFQDERFTLEQCCALVHRFDYAYSNYLRYSGLQEMGAFAEAITKYLPTAGSRDEAVEAVKAFLGYLNRLAAWSFHYFLGASENISLTRPRKVPSRPWPIPLGVFRSATVKRYGLPGAAGHQRHCLSRDEGKPRTLQRPYSSSALHGCSGPCRCQR
;
A
#
# COMPACT_ATOMS: atom_id res chain seq x y z
N MET A 1 1.02 41.90 -15.40
CA MET A 1 1.20 41.42 -14.01
C MET A 1 0.97 39.93 -14.00
N ALA A 2 2.04 39.12 -13.94
CA ALA A 2 1.91 37.68 -13.83
C ALA A 2 1.54 37.34 -12.39
N CYS A 3 0.36 36.75 -12.18
CA CYS A 3 -0.06 36.22 -10.89
C CYS A 3 0.91 35.09 -10.54
N ARG A 4 1.80 35.32 -9.56
CA ARG A 4 2.77 34.32 -9.11
C ARG A 4 1.96 33.23 -8.43
N GLN A 5 1.67 32.14 -9.14
CA GLN A 5 1.04 30.97 -8.54
C GLN A 5 1.98 30.46 -7.45
N VAL A 6 1.58 30.67 -6.20
CA VAL A 6 2.24 30.06 -5.04
C VAL A 6 2.02 28.56 -5.17
N ALA A 7 3.08 27.76 -5.08
CA ALA A 7 2.95 26.32 -5.11
C ALA A 7 1.97 25.91 -3.99
N PRO A 8 0.99 25.03 -4.27
CA PRO A 8 -0.01 24.68 -3.26
C PRO A 8 0.67 24.07 -2.05
N ASP A 9 0.22 24.44 -0.86
CA ASP A 9 0.66 23.90 0.42
C ASP A 9 -0.34 22.83 0.92
N LEU A 10 0.00 22.13 2.00
CA LEU A 10 -0.83 21.06 2.55
C LEU A 10 -2.23 21.55 2.97
N ARG A 11 -2.35 22.78 3.47
CA ARG A 11 -3.64 23.34 3.91
C ARG A 11 -4.55 23.65 2.72
N GLN A 12 -3.98 24.17 1.64
CA GLN A 12 -4.69 24.39 0.39
C GLN A 12 -5.22 23.05 -0.16
N LEU A 13 -4.39 22.01 -0.15
CA LEU A 13 -4.82 20.66 -0.55
C LEU A 13 -5.98 20.15 0.31
N VAL A 14 -5.92 20.32 1.63
CA VAL A 14 -7.03 19.95 2.53
C VAL A 14 -8.32 20.69 2.19
N ALA A 15 -8.23 21.98 1.90
CA ALA A 15 -9.38 22.79 1.51
C ALA A 15 -9.98 22.31 0.17
N GLU A 16 -9.14 22.00 -0.82
CA GLU A 16 -9.55 21.47 -2.12
C GLU A 16 -10.25 20.12 -1.99
N ILE A 17 -9.66 19.16 -1.26
CA ILE A 17 -10.25 17.85 -1.02
C ILE A 17 -11.60 17.99 -0.30
N THR A 18 -11.67 18.87 0.70
CA THR A 18 -12.90 19.13 1.45
C THR A 18 -13.98 19.73 0.53
N LEU A 19 -13.60 20.63 -0.38
CA LEU A 19 -14.50 21.22 -1.35
C LEU A 19 -15.02 20.17 -2.34
N SER A 20 -14.15 19.36 -2.94
CA SER A 20 -14.55 18.27 -3.85
C SER A 20 -15.45 17.26 -3.13
N THR A 21 -15.13 16.89 -1.88
CA THR A 21 -15.98 15.99 -1.06
C THR A 21 -17.39 16.55 -0.85
N LYS A 22 -17.52 17.86 -0.61
CA LYS A 22 -18.82 18.53 -0.48
C LYS A 22 -19.58 18.58 -1.81
N ALA A 23 -18.89 18.81 -2.92
CA ALA A 23 -19.52 18.85 -4.24
C ALA A 23 -20.19 17.51 -4.59
N ILE A 24 -19.58 16.40 -4.19
CA ILE A 24 -20.10 15.04 -4.45
C ILE A 24 -20.96 14.48 -3.31
N LEU A 25 -21.45 15.32 -2.38
CA LEU A 25 -22.23 14.81 -1.24
C LEU A 25 -23.58 14.21 -1.69
N HIS A 26 -24.22 14.86 -2.66
CA HIS A 26 -25.55 14.51 -3.19
C HIS A 26 -25.59 14.40 -4.71
N ILE A 27 -24.49 14.76 -5.38
CA ILE A 27 -24.35 14.74 -6.83
C ILE A 27 -23.36 13.62 -7.17
N GLU A 28 -23.75 12.76 -8.10
CA GLU A 28 -22.89 11.69 -8.58
C GLU A 28 -21.59 12.27 -9.17
N PRO A 29 -20.41 11.79 -8.76
CA PRO A 29 -19.14 12.15 -9.40
C PRO A 29 -19.13 11.73 -10.87
N LYS A 30 -18.76 12.66 -11.75
CA LYS A 30 -18.71 12.39 -13.20
C LYS A 30 -17.83 11.18 -13.54
N GLU A 31 -16.67 11.04 -12.88
CA GLU A 31 -15.77 9.91 -13.14
C GLU A 31 -16.42 8.56 -12.84
N LEU A 32 -17.15 8.44 -11.72
CA LEU A 32 -17.89 7.22 -11.39
C LEU A 32 -19.06 6.98 -12.36
N HIS A 33 -19.74 8.05 -12.79
CA HIS A 33 -20.77 7.97 -13.81
C HIS A 33 -20.22 7.42 -15.13
N ASP A 34 -19.08 7.94 -15.59
CA ASP A 34 -18.45 7.54 -16.83
C ASP A 34 -17.99 6.07 -16.77
N ILE A 35 -17.46 5.62 -15.62
CA ILE A 35 -17.06 4.23 -15.38
C ILE A 35 -18.28 3.30 -15.45
N ARG A 36 -19.37 3.61 -14.74
CA ARG A 36 -20.54 2.72 -14.68
C ARG A 36 -21.37 2.69 -15.97
N THR A 37 -21.30 3.75 -16.77
CA THR A 37 -21.99 3.80 -18.07
C THR A 37 -21.12 3.27 -19.22
N GLY A 38 -19.86 2.91 -18.93
CA GLY A 38 -18.92 2.45 -19.95
C GLY A 38 -18.40 3.56 -20.86
N THR A 39 -18.68 4.82 -20.56
CA THR A 39 -18.10 5.98 -21.27
C THR A 39 -16.57 6.00 -21.09
N PHE A 40 -16.10 5.65 -19.89
CA PHE A 40 -14.69 5.39 -19.63
C PHE A 40 -14.44 3.88 -19.66
N ALA A 41 -14.10 3.36 -20.84
CA ALA A 41 -13.89 1.94 -21.05
C ALA A 41 -12.40 1.57 -20.89
N VAL A 42 -12.09 0.99 -19.74
CA VAL A 42 -10.85 0.25 -19.51
C VAL A 42 -11.26 -1.19 -19.23
N GLY A 43 -10.70 -2.17 -19.95
CA GLY A 43 -11.11 -3.56 -19.79
C GLY A 43 -10.84 -4.42 -21.01
N THR A 44 -10.55 -5.69 -20.78
CA THR A 44 -10.27 -6.66 -21.84
C THR A 44 -11.55 -7.01 -22.58
N ASN A 45 -11.46 -7.24 -23.90
CA ASN A 45 -12.60 -7.62 -24.76
C ASN A 45 -13.69 -6.54 -24.90
N ASN A 46 -13.32 -5.26 -24.89
CA ASN A 46 -14.24 -4.13 -25.11
C ASN A 46 -15.46 -4.11 -24.16
N GLN A 47 -15.30 -4.61 -22.93
CA GLN A 47 -16.30 -4.57 -21.87
C GLN A 47 -15.80 -3.74 -20.67
N TYR A 48 -16.71 -3.06 -19.99
CA TYR A 48 -16.40 -2.18 -18.86
C TYR A 48 -16.76 -2.78 -17.49
N PHE A 49 -17.47 -3.92 -17.47
CA PHE A 49 -17.96 -4.53 -16.23
C PHE A 49 -16.83 -4.90 -15.26
N THR A 50 -15.74 -5.48 -15.76
CA THR A 50 -14.59 -5.83 -14.91
C THR A 50 -13.95 -4.59 -14.29
N ASN A 51 -13.88 -3.47 -15.01
CA ASN A 51 -13.36 -2.23 -14.45
C ASN A 51 -14.27 -1.68 -13.36
N LEU A 52 -15.59 -1.73 -13.57
CA LEU A 52 -16.56 -1.36 -12.54
C LEU A 52 -16.41 -2.23 -11.28
N ASP A 53 -16.22 -3.54 -11.42
CA ASP A 53 -15.98 -4.48 -10.31
C ASP A 53 -14.67 -4.20 -9.57
N PHE A 54 -13.57 -3.99 -10.31
CA PHE A 54 -12.29 -3.62 -9.72
C PHE A 54 -12.34 -2.28 -9.00
N VAL A 55 -12.92 -1.24 -9.61
CA VAL A 55 -13.06 0.09 -8.99
C VAL A 55 -13.86 -0.01 -7.70
N ASN A 56 -14.95 -0.77 -7.69
CA ASN A 56 -15.77 -0.94 -6.49
C ASN A 56 -15.03 -1.66 -5.35
N GLY A 57 -14.40 -2.80 -5.65
CA GLY A 57 -13.61 -3.54 -4.67
C GLY A 57 -12.45 -2.72 -4.12
N MET A 58 -11.70 -2.05 -5.00
CA MET A 58 -10.50 -1.31 -4.62
C MET A 58 -10.80 -0.01 -3.89
N LEU A 59 -11.89 0.72 -4.23
CA LEU A 59 -12.29 1.91 -3.47
C LEU A 59 -12.66 1.57 -2.01
N ARG A 60 -13.38 0.46 -1.81
CA ARG A 60 -13.68 -0.05 -0.47
C ARG A 60 -12.39 -0.38 0.28
N ASP A 61 -11.49 -1.12 -0.35
CA ASP A 61 -10.28 -1.59 0.33
C ASP A 61 -9.29 -0.44 0.59
N GLN A 62 -9.19 0.52 -0.32
CA GLN A 62 -8.39 1.73 -0.14
C GLN A 62 -8.92 2.59 1.01
N SER A 63 -10.24 2.85 1.06
CA SER A 63 -10.82 3.65 2.14
C SER A 63 -10.75 2.95 3.50
N MET A 64 -11.25 1.72 3.58
CA MET A 64 -11.49 1.04 4.87
C MET A 64 -10.29 0.26 5.40
N TYR A 65 -9.50 -0.36 4.52
CA TYR A 65 -8.41 -1.25 4.92
C TYR A 65 -7.02 -0.66 4.68
N THR A 66 -6.92 0.47 3.98
CA THR A 66 -5.66 1.17 3.74
C THR A 66 -5.60 2.48 4.51
N TRP A 67 -6.46 3.44 4.18
CA TRP A 67 -6.40 4.78 4.75
C TRP A 67 -6.94 4.90 6.17
N TYR A 68 -7.95 4.11 6.55
CA TYR A 68 -8.43 4.12 7.94
C TYR A 68 -7.36 3.61 8.93
N PRO A 69 -6.67 2.47 8.72
CA PRO A 69 -5.53 2.09 9.56
C PRO A 69 -4.38 3.09 9.54
N LEU A 70 -4.11 3.73 8.39
CA LEU A 70 -3.12 4.81 8.31
C LEU A 70 -3.53 5.97 9.23
N LEU A 71 -4.78 6.43 9.21
CA LEU A 71 -5.27 7.47 10.13
C LEU A 71 -4.99 7.12 11.59
N LEU A 72 -5.29 5.89 12.02
CA LEU A 72 -4.99 5.43 13.39
C LEU A 72 -3.49 5.47 13.68
N THR A 73 -2.65 5.13 12.69
CA THR A 73 -1.19 5.20 12.81
C THR A 73 -0.69 6.65 12.94
N PHE A 74 -1.28 7.60 12.21
CA PHE A 74 -0.96 9.02 12.36
C PHE A 74 -1.36 9.58 13.73
N GLN A 75 -2.42 9.05 14.34
CA GLN A 75 -2.87 9.43 15.68
C GLN A 75 -2.06 8.78 16.80
N ASP A 76 -1.32 7.71 16.51
CA ASP A 76 -0.51 6.99 17.49
C ASP A 76 0.87 7.65 17.65
N GLU A 77 1.13 8.16 18.85
CA GLU A 77 2.38 8.86 19.18
C GLU A 77 3.63 7.97 19.10
N ARG A 78 3.46 6.63 19.12
CA ARG A 78 4.57 5.68 18.98
C ARG A 78 5.24 5.74 17.60
N PHE A 79 4.55 6.25 16.59
CA PHE A 79 5.08 6.38 15.22
C PHE A 79 5.48 7.82 14.94
N THR A 80 6.66 8.05 14.39
CA THR A 80 7.07 9.39 13.96
C THR A 80 6.34 9.80 12.69
N LEU A 81 6.20 11.10 12.44
CA LEU A 81 5.56 11.61 11.21
C LEU A 81 6.25 11.09 9.94
N GLU A 82 7.58 11.00 9.97
CA GLU A 82 8.39 10.44 8.88
C GLU A 82 8.02 8.97 8.60
N GLN A 83 7.91 8.15 9.65
CA GLN A 83 7.48 6.75 9.54
C GLN A 83 6.08 6.67 8.94
N CYS A 84 5.13 7.48 9.43
CA CYS A 84 3.78 7.52 8.91
C CYS A 84 3.76 7.88 7.41
N CYS A 85 4.52 8.88 6.97
CA CYS A 85 4.63 9.26 5.55
C CYS A 85 5.22 8.13 4.69
N ALA A 86 6.23 7.41 5.21
CA ALA A 86 6.79 6.26 4.52
C ALA A 86 5.75 5.14 4.33
N LEU A 87 4.87 4.91 5.31
CA LEU A 87 3.80 3.93 5.21
C LEU A 87 2.77 4.32 4.14
N VAL A 88 2.37 5.59 4.07
CA VAL A 88 1.44 6.08 3.02
C VAL A 88 1.95 5.69 1.63
N HIS A 89 3.22 5.99 1.34
CA HIS A 89 3.80 5.68 0.03
C HIS A 89 3.80 4.18 -0.28
N ARG A 90 4.01 3.32 0.73
CA ARG A 90 4.08 1.86 0.56
C ARG A 90 2.72 1.22 0.34
N PHE A 91 1.69 1.73 1.02
CA PHE A 91 0.36 1.12 0.99
C PHE A 91 -0.55 1.72 -0.07
N ASP A 92 -0.51 3.04 -0.27
CA ASP A 92 -1.45 3.72 -1.16
C ASP A 92 -1.06 3.63 -2.64
N TYR A 93 0.23 3.61 -2.96
CA TYR A 93 0.72 3.74 -4.34
C TYR A 93 0.08 2.75 -5.33
N ALA A 94 -0.10 1.49 -4.91
CA ALA A 94 -0.71 0.48 -5.77
C ALA A 94 -2.20 0.76 -6.03
N TYR A 95 -2.94 1.20 -5.01
CA TYR A 95 -4.36 1.55 -5.14
C TYR A 95 -4.55 2.79 -6.00
N SER A 96 -3.90 3.90 -5.64
CA SER A 96 -4.08 5.18 -6.29
C SER A 96 -3.69 5.16 -7.77
N ASN A 97 -2.61 4.48 -8.14
CA ASN A 97 -2.23 4.38 -9.56
C ASN A 97 -3.22 3.54 -10.35
N TYR A 98 -3.66 2.40 -9.81
CA TYR A 98 -4.59 1.54 -10.52
C TYR A 98 -5.96 2.22 -10.67
N LEU A 99 -6.48 2.83 -9.61
CA LEU A 99 -7.75 3.52 -9.64
C LEU A 99 -7.71 4.78 -10.53
N ARG A 100 -6.57 5.50 -10.56
CA ARG A 100 -6.33 6.57 -11.53
C ARG A 100 -6.39 6.04 -12.97
N TYR A 101 -5.67 4.96 -13.26
CA TYR A 101 -5.74 4.28 -14.57
C TYR A 101 -7.18 3.85 -14.92
N SER A 102 -7.94 3.42 -13.91
CA SER A 102 -9.32 2.93 -14.04
C SER A 102 -10.38 4.02 -14.21
N GLY A 103 -9.99 5.30 -14.16
CA GLY A 103 -10.84 6.44 -14.48
C GLY A 103 -11.01 7.49 -13.38
N LEU A 104 -10.45 7.26 -12.18
CA LEU A 104 -10.55 8.19 -11.06
C LEU A 104 -9.35 9.17 -11.04
N GLN A 105 -9.30 10.07 -12.01
CA GLN A 105 -8.17 11.00 -12.20
C GLN A 105 -8.06 11.99 -11.05
N GLU A 106 -9.18 12.58 -10.61
CA GLU A 106 -9.20 13.54 -9.49
C GLU A 106 -8.72 12.89 -8.20
N MET A 107 -9.21 11.68 -7.88
CA MET A 107 -8.76 10.91 -6.72
C MET A 107 -7.26 10.62 -6.80
N GLY A 108 -6.77 10.16 -7.96
CA GLY A 108 -5.35 9.90 -8.17
C GLY A 108 -4.48 11.14 -8.01
N ALA A 109 -4.96 12.31 -8.46
CA ALA A 109 -4.28 13.58 -8.27
C ALA A 109 -4.20 13.98 -6.80
N PHE A 110 -5.29 13.79 -6.03
CA PHE A 110 -5.26 14.02 -4.58
C PHE A 110 -4.31 13.07 -3.86
N ALA A 111 -4.27 11.78 -4.21
CA ALA A 111 -3.34 10.83 -3.61
C ALA A 111 -1.86 11.21 -3.85
N GLU A 112 -1.54 11.64 -5.08
CA GLU A 112 -0.22 12.12 -5.44
C GLU A 112 0.14 13.40 -4.66
N ALA A 113 -0.79 14.35 -4.59
CA ALA A 113 -0.63 15.59 -3.85
C ALA A 113 -0.45 15.34 -2.34
N ILE A 114 -1.23 14.44 -1.74
CA ILE A 114 -1.08 14.06 -0.33
C ILE A 114 0.32 13.49 -0.11
N THR A 115 0.76 12.52 -0.93
CA THR A 115 2.10 11.93 -0.80
C THR A 115 3.21 12.98 -0.89
N LYS A 116 3.03 14.00 -1.75
CA LYS A 116 3.99 15.10 -1.92
C LYS A 116 4.01 16.08 -0.75
N TYR A 117 2.85 16.49 -0.24
CA TYR A 117 2.73 17.61 0.71
C TYR A 117 2.66 17.17 2.17
N LEU A 118 2.25 15.93 2.46
CA LEU A 118 2.16 15.42 3.83
C LEU A 118 3.47 15.50 4.62
N PRO A 119 4.67 15.26 4.04
CA PRO A 119 5.95 15.44 4.73
C PRO A 119 6.25 16.89 5.14
N THR A 120 5.53 17.87 4.58
CA THR A 120 5.70 19.30 4.90
C THR A 120 4.83 19.79 6.06
N ALA A 121 4.03 18.91 6.66
CA ALA A 121 3.20 19.24 7.81
C ALA A 121 4.05 19.78 8.97
N GLY A 122 3.65 20.93 9.53
CA GLY A 122 4.33 21.54 10.67
C GLY A 122 4.00 20.86 12.00
N SER A 123 2.97 20.02 12.03
CA SER A 123 2.55 19.26 13.22
C SER A 123 1.86 17.94 12.86
N ARG A 124 1.77 17.03 13.84
CA ARG A 124 1.00 15.80 13.70
C ARG A 124 -0.48 16.08 13.47
N ASP A 125 -1.05 17.05 14.17
CA ASP A 125 -2.47 17.40 14.02
C ASP A 125 -2.78 17.85 12.59
N GLU A 126 -1.91 18.67 11.99
CA GLU A 126 -2.03 19.08 10.59
C GLU A 126 -1.97 17.89 9.62
N ALA A 127 -1.07 16.93 9.87
CA ALA A 127 -1.00 15.70 9.07
C ALA A 127 -2.26 14.83 9.25
N VAL A 128 -2.78 14.70 10.47
CA VAL A 128 -4.01 13.97 10.78
C VAL A 128 -5.20 14.60 10.05
N GLU A 129 -5.32 15.93 10.01
CA GLU A 129 -6.40 16.59 9.28
C GLU A 129 -6.30 16.36 7.77
N ALA A 130 -5.09 16.33 7.21
CA ALA A 130 -4.90 15.99 5.80
C ALA A 130 -5.33 14.55 5.48
N VAL A 131 -4.94 13.60 6.33
CA VAL A 131 -5.33 12.19 6.19
C VAL A 131 -6.84 12.03 6.34
N LYS A 132 -7.48 12.71 7.30
CA LYS A 132 -8.94 12.69 7.48
C LYS A 132 -9.67 13.25 6.27
N ALA A 133 -9.21 14.37 5.71
CA ALA A 133 -9.84 14.98 4.55
C ALA A 133 -9.83 14.01 3.35
N PHE A 134 -8.68 13.41 3.05
CA PHE A 134 -8.57 12.45 1.95
C PHE A 134 -9.37 11.17 2.21
N LEU A 135 -9.32 10.63 3.43
CA LEU A 135 -10.14 9.47 3.81
C LEU A 135 -11.64 9.78 3.70
N GLY A 136 -12.08 10.98 4.07
CA GLY A 136 -13.46 11.43 3.92
C GLY A 136 -13.91 11.43 2.46
N TYR A 137 -13.04 11.91 1.57
CA TYR A 137 -13.26 11.87 0.12
C TYR A 137 -13.37 10.43 -0.40
N LEU A 138 -12.44 9.55 -0.03
CA LEU A 138 -12.45 8.14 -0.43
C LEU A 138 -13.71 7.41 0.07
N ASN A 139 -14.11 7.63 1.32
CA ASN A 139 -15.35 7.06 1.87
C ASN A 139 -16.59 7.53 1.09
N ARG A 140 -16.60 8.78 0.63
CA ARG A 140 -17.70 9.31 -0.18
C ARG A 140 -17.74 8.65 -1.57
N LEU A 141 -16.58 8.47 -2.22
CA LEU A 141 -16.50 7.72 -3.48
C LEU A 141 -16.94 6.26 -3.30
N ALA A 142 -16.50 5.60 -2.22
CA ALA A 142 -16.91 4.23 -1.91
C ALA A 142 -18.43 4.13 -1.68
N ALA A 143 -19.04 5.10 -1.00
CA ALA A 143 -20.49 5.16 -0.81
C ALA A 143 -21.26 5.26 -2.15
N TRP A 144 -20.77 6.09 -3.08
CA TRP A 144 -21.33 6.14 -4.44
C TRP A 144 -21.15 4.82 -5.19
N SER A 145 -19.97 4.21 -5.09
CA SER A 145 -19.69 2.92 -5.71
C SER A 145 -20.67 1.84 -5.23
N PHE A 146 -20.97 1.78 -3.93
CA PHE A 146 -21.96 0.87 -3.37
C PHE A 146 -23.39 1.17 -3.84
N HIS A 147 -23.71 2.42 -4.15
CA HIS A 147 -25.05 2.80 -4.61
C HIS A 147 -25.37 2.23 -6.00
N TYR A 148 -24.37 2.19 -6.91
CA TYR A 148 -24.58 1.79 -8.31
C TYR A 148 -24.12 0.38 -8.65
N PHE A 149 -23.33 -0.27 -7.78
CA PHE A 149 -22.84 -1.60 -8.08
C PHE A 149 -24.00 -2.60 -8.13
N LEU A 150 -24.38 -2.96 -9.36
CA LEU A 150 -25.48 -3.88 -9.63
C LEU A 150 -25.04 -5.29 -9.21
N GLY A 151 -25.55 -5.74 -8.05
CA GLY A 151 -25.48 -7.15 -7.71
C GLY A 151 -26.25 -7.96 -8.74
N ALA A 152 -25.55 -8.71 -9.60
CA ALA A 152 -26.15 -9.67 -10.52
C ALA A 152 -26.71 -10.90 -9.78
N SER A 153 -27.46 -10.66 -8.70
CA SER A 153 -27.91 -11.68 -7.75
C SER A 153 -29.05 -12.53 -8.27
N GLU A 154 -29.75 -12.10 -9.33
CA GLU A 154 -30.87 -12.84 -9.91
C GLU A 154 -30.46 -14.24 -10.41
N ASN A 155 -29.19 -14.40 -10.81
CA ASN A 155 -28.63 -15.69 -11.22
C ASN A 155 -27.83 -16.40 -10.12
N ILE A 156 -27.77 -15.81 -8.92
CA ILE A 156 -27.06 -16.38 -7.75
C ILE A 156 -28.11 -16.96 -6.80
N SER A 157 -28.66 -18.13 -7.16
CA SER A 157 -29.52 -18.87 -6.24
C SER A 157 -28.66 -19.68 -5.27
N LEU A 158 -28.94 -19.58 -3.97
CA LEU A 158 -28.44 -20.53 -2.98
C LEU A 158 -29.16 -21.88 -3.20
N THR A 159 -28.72 -22.66 -4.19
CA THR A 159 -29.07 -24.09 -4.20
C THR A 159 -28.54 -24.70 -2.91
N ARG A 160 -29.39 -25.43 -2.18
CA ARG A 160 -29.08 -26.04 -0.87
C ARG A 160 -27.66 -26.58 -0.87
N PRO A 161 -26.85 -26.32 0.17
CA PRO A 161 -25.47 -26.77 0.21
C PRO A 161 -25.42 -28.26 -0.10
N ARG A 162 -24.65 -28.65 -1.11
CA ARG A 162 -24.17 -30.05 -1.20
C ARG A 162 -23.65 -30.38 0.18
N LYS A 163 -24.07 -31.51 0.78
CA LYS A 163 -23.51 -32.01 2.03
C LYS A 163 -21.99 -32.01 1.89
N VAL A 164 -21.34 -30.98 2.42
CA VAL A 164 -19.89 -30.94 2.52
C VAL A 164 -19.59 -31.98 3.59
N PRO A 165 -18.82 -33.05 3.29
CA PRO A 165 -18.44 -33.99 4.32
C PRO A 165 -17.82 -33.20 5.47
N SER A 166 -18.37 -33.35 6.67
CA SER A 166 -17.81 -32.72 7.87
C SER A 166 -16.38 -33.23 8.02
N ARG A 167 -15.40 -32.44 7.61
CA ARG A 167 -14.02 -32.70 8.02
C ARG A 167 -13.99 -32.44 9.53
N PRO A 168 -13.59 -33.40 10.36
CA PRO A 168 -13.47 -33.16 11.78
C PRO A 168 -12.44 -32.05 12.00
N TRP A 169 -12.90 -30.89 12.48
CA TRP A 169 -12.05 -29.93 13.17
C TRP A 169 -11.87 -30.44 14.61
N PRO A 170 -10.69 -30.26 15.22
CA PRO A 170 -9.58 -29.44 14.74
C PRO A 170 -8.64 -30.17 13.78
N ILE A 171 -8.04 -29.43 12.84
CA ILE A 171 -6.79 -29.84 12.20
C ILE A 171 -5.78 -30.04 13.34
N PRO A 172 -5.24 -31.25 13.56
CA PRO A 172 -4.23 -31.44 14.60
C PRO A 172 -3.04 -30.54 14.30
N LEU A 173 -2.66 -29.69 15.24
CA LEU A 173 -1.47 -28.82 15.18
C LEU A 173 -0.14 -29.61 14.98
N GLY A 174 -0.20 -30.94 14.97
CA GLY A 174 0.94 -31.85 14.75
C GLY A 174 1.28 -32.18 13.29
N VAL A 175 0.60 -31.62 12.29
CA VAL A 175 0.86 -31.91 10.85
C VAL A 175 1.57 -30.75 10.12
N PHE A 176 2.31 -29.90 10.85
CA PHE A 176 3.49 -29.26 10.26
C PHE A 176 4.69 -30.20 10.42
N ARG A 177 4.63 -31.38 9.79
CA ARG A 177 5.88 -32.07 9.44
C ARG A 177 6.52 -31.21 8.36
N SER A 178 7.68 -30.65 8.71
CA SER A 178 8.64 -29.99 7.82
C SER A 178 8.40 -30.41 6.37
N ALA A 179 7.82 -29.50 5.57
CA ALA A 179 7.94 -29.60 4.13
C ALA A 179 9.44 -29.41 3.87
N THR A 180 10.14 -30.52 3.78
CA THR A 180 11.48 -30.58 3.22
C THR A 180 11.38 -29.84 1.90
N VAL A 181 12.00 -28.66 1.84
CA VAL A 181 12.23 -27.93 0.61
C VAL A 181 12.86 -28.93 -0.35
N LYS A 182 12.08 -29.41 -1.33
CA LYS A 182 12.64 -30.06 -2.50
C LYS A 182 13.50 -28.99 -3.16
N ARG A 183 14.79 -28.97 -2.83
CA ARG A 183 15.79 -28.28 -3.63
C ARG A 183 15.61 -28.80 -5.06
N TYR A 184 15.19 -27.93 -5.95
CA TYR A 184 15.33 -28.18 -7.38
C TYR A 184 16.80 -28.56 -7.61
N GLY A 185 17.00 -29.77 -8.11
CA GLY A 185 18.33 -30.29 -8.41
C GLY A 185 18.98 -29.42 -9.47
N LEU A 186 20.00 -28.68 -9.06
CA LEU A 186 21.08 -28.29 -9.96
C LEU A 186 21.92 -29.56 -10.20
N PRO A 187 22.15 -29.98 -11.47
CA PRO A 187 22.97 -31.13 -11.76
C PRO A 187 24.45 -30.77 -11.56
N GLY A 188 25.14 -31.57 -10.72
CA GLY A 188 26.59 -31.68 -10.74
C GLY A 188 27.33 -31.02 -9.57
N ALA A 189 27.54 -31.77 -8.49
CA ALA A 189 28.78 -31.76 -7.73
C ALA A 189 28.79 -32.95 -6.77
N ALA A 190 29.59 -33.95 -7.13
CA ALA A 190 29.81 -35.15 -6.35
C ALA A 190 30.69 -34.86 -5.12
N GLY A 191 30.34 -35.51 -4.01
CA GLY A 191 31.29 -36.11 -3.06
C GLY A 191 32.03 -35.18 -2.09
N HIS A 192 31.64 -35.23 -0.81
CA HIS A 192 32.56 -35.65 0.26
C HIS A 192 31.78 -35.90 1.55
N GLN A 193 31.78 -37.15 2.02
CA GLN A 193 31.39 -37.53 3.37
C GLN A 193 32.58 -37.26 4.32
N ARG A 194 32.32 -36.70 5.52
CA ARG A 194 32.44 -37.41 6.81
C ARG A 194 32.64 -36.47 8.01
N HIS A 195 32.13 -36.99 9.13
CA HIS A 195 32.51 -36.78 10.53
C HIS A 195 31.85 -35.66 11.35
N CYS A 196 30.79 -36.08 12.06
CA CYS A 196 30.49 -35.66 13.43
C CYS A 196 31.63 -36.06 14.38
N LEU A 197 31.89 -35.22 15.39
CA LEU A 197 32.25 -35.51 16.81
C LEU A 197 32.38 -34.12 17.49
N SER A 198 31.45 -33.71 18.34
CA SER A 198 31.36 -33.91 19.80
C SER A 198 31.71 -32.62 20.54
N ARG A 199 30.81 -32.21 21.44
CA ARG A 199 30.97 -31.13 22.42
C ARG A 199 32.20 -31.39 23.30
N ASP A 200 32.86 -30.32 23.73
CA ASP A 200 33.26 -30.23 25.13
C ASP A 200 33.36 -28.80 25.64
N GLU A 201 33.01 -28.65 26.91
CA GLU A 201 32.90 -27.40 27.66
C GLU A 201 34.27 -26.91 28.17
N GLY A 202 34.34 -25.63 28.57
CA GLY A 202 35.22 -25.27 29.69
C GLY A 202 36.15 -24.05 29.54
N LYS A 203 35.60 -22.90 29.97
CA LYS A 203 36.24 -21.85 30.78
C LYS A 203 37.24 -20.84 30.15
N PRO A 204 37.35 -19.65 30.78
CA PRO A 204 37.63 -18.38 30.10
C PRO A 204 39.08 -17.92 30.30
N ARG A 205 39.58 -17.10 29.38
CA ARG A 205 40.72 -16.21 29.66
C ARG A 205 40.48 -14.80 29.15
N THR A 206 40.53 -13.94 30.16
CA THR A 206 40.72 -12.50 30.24
C THR A 206 41.86 -11.93 29.39
N LEU A 207 41.74 -10.61 29.23
CA LEU A 207 42.77 -9.57 29.16
C LEU A 207 43.23 -9.07 27.78
N GLN A 208 43.08 -7.74 27.68
CA GLN A 208 43.99 -6.76 27.07
C GLN A 208 43.84 -6.41 25.58
N ARG A 209 43.15 -5.28 25.36
CA ARG A 209 43.62 -4.15 24.50
C ARG A 209 45.08 -3.80 24.88
N PRO A 210 45.92 -3.03 24.12
CA PRO A 210 45.56 -1.89 23.26
C PRO A 210 46.55 -1.61 22.08
N TYR A 211 46.44 -0.40 21.51
CA TYR A 211 47.39 0.32 20.62
C TYR A 211 47.42 -0.18 19.16
N SER A 212 47.55 0.67 18.13
CA SER A 212 47.61 2.12 18.02
C SER A 212 47.62 2.51 16.54
N SER A 213 47.27 3.77 16.29
CA SER A 213 47.54 4.62 15.13
C SER A 213 48.61 4.16 14.14
N SER A 214 48.30 4.26 12.85
CA SER A 214 48.96 5.17 11.89
C SER A 214 48.06 5.21 10.64
N ALA A 215 47.45 6.35 10.30
CA ALA A 215 47.98 7.29 9.31
C ALA A 215 48.32 6.60 7.99
N LEU A 216 47.67 7.03 6.89
CA LEU A 216 48.32 7.49 5.66
C LEU A 216 47.27 7.89 4.60
N HIS A 217 47.37 9.17 4.24
CA HIS A 217 47.27 9.73 2.89
C HIS A 217 45.90 9.78 2.18
N GLY A 218 45.46 11.03 2.01
CA GLY A 218 44.49 11.40 1.00
C GLY A 218 45.08 11.38 -0.42
N CYS A 219 44.20 11.18 -1.39
CA CYS A 219 44.39 11.58 -2.77
C CYS A 219 43.05 12.11 -3.29
N SER A 220 43.02 13.42 -3.47
CA SER A 220 42.03 14.20 -4.21
C SER A 220 42.33 14.13 -5.70
N GLY A 221 41.33 13.80 -6.54
CA GLY A 221 41.43 13.91 -8.00
C GLY A 221 40.16 13.44 -8.73
N PRO A 222 39.62 14.21 -9.70
CA PRO A 222 38.23 14.07 -10.18
C PRO A 222 38.05 13.14 -11.39
N CYS A 223 36.95 12.39 -11.41
CA CYS A 223 36.48 11.62 -12.57
C CYS A 223 35.80 12.52 -13.61
N ARG A 224 36.38 12.59 -14.82
CA ARG A 224 35.70 13.05 -16.04
C ARG A 224 34.89 11.90 -16.63
N CYS A 225 33.62 12.16 -16.96
CA CYS A 225 32.83 11.35 -17.88
C CYS A 225 32.88 11.96 -19.29
N GLN A 226 33.21 11.13 -20.27
CA GLN A 226 33.00 11.23 -21.72
C GLN A 226 32.55 9.82 -22.11
N ARG A 227 31.53 9.51 -22.92
CA ARG A 227 30.61 10.22 -23.83
C ARG A 227 29.24 9.57 -23.70
#